data_AF-D5RPP4-F1
#
_entry.id   AF-D5RPP4-F1
#
_cell.length_a   1.000
_cell.length_b   1.000
_cell.length_c   1.000
_cell.angle_alpha   90.00
_cell.angle_beta   90.00
_cell.angle_gamma   90.00
#
_symmetry.space_group_name_H-M   'P 1'
#
loop_
_entity.id
_entity.type
_entity.pdbx_description
1 polymer ?
#
loop_
_entity_poly.entity_id
_entity_poly.type
_entity_poly.pdbx_seq_one_letter_code
_entity_poly.pdbx_strand_id
1 'polypeptide(L)'
;RIFSLFAETRSGFATLRQLAAEGVRSKSGRPFDKGSLYRLLHNRISIGEVIHKGQAYPGAHPAILPRALWDEVQAIINTPPASRANQNRRQSPALLRGLIFGPDGRAMSPSQTRRRGKLYRYYVAQAVMKGARSDCPVRRLPAGEIEGAVVAQLRALLRQPEVVVGTWRAARAEAPEITEAETLAALERLDPLWEELFPAEQARIVRLLVERVDVSPAGADIRLRLEGLASLVQDLRRAA
;
A
#
# COMPACT_ATOMS: atom_id res chain seq x y z
N ARG A 1 -14.91 -8.82 16.38
CA ARG A 1 -13.68 -9.41 15.78
C ARG A 1 -13.16 -8.63 14.59
N ILE A 2 -13.89 -8.51 13.47
CA ILE A 2 -13.40 -7.81 12.25
C ILE A 2 -12.96 -6.36 12.54
N PHE A 3 -13.76 -5.60 13.31
CA PHE A 3 -13.43 -4.22 13.69
C PHE A 3 -12.16 -4.13 14.55
N SER A 4 -12.01 -5.04 15.52
CA SER A 4 -10.80 -5.13 16.35
C SER A 4 -9.57 -5.47 15.52
N LEU A 5 -9.69 -6.43 14.60
CA LEU A 5 -8.62 -6.82 13.69
C LEU A 5 -8.21 -5.67 12.76
N PHE A 6 -9.17 -4.88 12.28
CA PHE A 6 -8.88 -3.68 11.50
C PHE A 6 -8.20 -2.59 12.35
N ALA A 7 -8.64 -2.39 13.60
CA ALA A 7 -8.01 -1.44 14.52
C ALA A 7 -6.56 -1.84 14.85
N GLU A 8 -6.29 -3.14 15.01
CA GLU A 8 -4.96 -3.71 15.25
C GLU A 8 -4.04 -3.58 14.02
N THR A 9 -4.51 -4.06 12.86
CA THR A 9 -3.70 -4.09 11.64
C THR A 9 -3.57 -2.72 10.99
N ARG A 10 -4.54 -1.83 11.24
CA ARG A 10 -4.69 -0.52 10.60
C ARG A 10 -4.54 -0.60 9.08
N SER A 11 -4.91 -1.72 8.48
CA SER A 11 -4.77 -1.97 7.04
C SER A 11 -5.89 -2.89 6.58
N GLY A 12 -6.69 -2.40 5.62
CA GLY A 12 -7.77 -3.20 5.02
C GLY A 12 -7.24 -4.47 4.37
N PHE A 13 -6.08 -4.41 3.70
CA PHE A 13 -5.49 -5.57 3.04
C PHE A 13 -4.97 -6.61 4.05
N ALA A 14 -4.25 -6.17 5.08
CA ALA A 14 -3.78 -7.08 6.13
C ALA A 14 -4.95 -7.73 6.88
N THR A 15 -6.02 -6.96 7.13
CA THR A 15 -7.28 -7.46 7.67
C THR A 15 -7.86 -8.55 6.79
N LEU A 16 -8.00 -8.30 5.48
CA LEU A 16 -8.53 -9.30 4.52
C LEU A 16 -7.69 -10.57 4.47
N ARG A 17 -6.37 -10.44 4.43
CA ARG A 17 -5.46 -11.60 4.41
C ARG A 17 -5.61 -12.45 5.67
N GLN A 18 -5.73 -11.82 6.83
CA GLN A 18 -5.89 -12.53 8.09
C GLN A 18 -7.28 -13.15 8.22
N LEU A 19 -8.34 -12.48 7.75
CA LEU A 19 -9.67 -13.08 7.66
C LEU A 19 -9.70 -14.30 6.74
N ALA A 20 -9.00 -14.24 5.60
CA ALA A 20 -8.87 -15.36 4.68
C ALA A 20 -8.11 -16.54 5.31
N ALA A 21 -7.01 -16.27 6.03
CA ALA A 21 -6.25 -17.28 6.75
C ALA A 21 -7.04 -17.93 7.90
N GLU A 22 -7.89 -17.16 8.58
CA GLU A 22 -8.81 -17.64 9.62
C GLU A 22 -10.06 -18.33 9.03
N GLY A 23 -10.19 -18.40 7.70
CA GLY A 23 -11.35 -19.02 7.03
C GLY A 23 -12.66 -18.25 7.19
N VAL A 24 -12.60 -16.98 7.61
CA VAL A 24 -13.79 -16.14 7.87
C VAL A 24 -14.42 -15.73 6.54
N ARG A 25 -15.70 -16.05 6.39
CA ARG A 25 -16.49 -15.77 5.17
C ARG A 25 -17.64 -14.81 5.47
N SER A 26 -18.10 -14.13 4.44
CA SER A 26 -19.29 -13.27 4.50
C SER A 26 -20.56 -14.10 4.71
N LYS A 27 -21.68 -13.42 5.01
CA LYS A 27 -23.00 -14.05 5.18
C LYS A 27 -23.45 -14.86 3.96
N SER A 28 -22.96 -14.52 2.76
CA SER A 28 -23.25 -15.24 1.51
C SER A 28 -22.25 -16.39 1.22
N GLY A 29 -21.36 -16.72 2.15
CA GLY A 29 -20.33 -17.76 1.98
C GLY A 29 -19.13 -17.34 1.12
N ARG A 30 -19.12 -16.11 0.60
CA ARG A 30 -18.01 -15.57 -0.20
C ARG A 30 -16.89 -15.04 0.72
N PRO A 31 -15.61 -15.11 0.32
CA PRO A 31 -14.54 -14.39 1.00
C PRO A 31 -14.86 -12.90 1.13
N PHE A 32 -14.35 -12.25 2.18
CA PHE A 32 -14.46 -10.80 2.27
C PHE A 32 -13.62 -10.16 1.16
N ASP A 33 -14.22 -9.20 0.49
CA ASP A 33 -13.55 -8.26 -0.41
C ASP A 33 -13.36 -6.89 0.28
N LYS A 34 -12.58 -5.99 -0.32
CA LYS A 34 -12.31 -4.66 0.27
C LYS A 34 -13.59 -3.85 0.30
N GLY A 35 -14.41 -3.90 -0.76
CA GLY A 35 -15.69 -3.21 -0.82
C GLY A 35 -16.63 -3.60 0.33
N SER A 36 -16.76 -4.90 0.61
CA SER A 36 -17.57 -5.48 1.66
C SER A 36 -16.98 -5.27 3.04
N LEU A 37 -15.64 -5.32 3.18
CA LEU A 37 -14.96 -4.95 4.42
C LEU A 37 -15.24 -3.48 4.76
N TYR A 38 -15.00 -2.54 3.85
CA TYR A 38 -15.22 -1.11 4.12
C TYR A 38 -16.71 -0.79 4.28
N ARG A 39 -17.60 -1.45 3.54
CA ARG A 39 -19.05 -1.33 3.74
C ARG A 39 -19.46 -1.78 5.13
N LEU A 40 -18.88 -2.88 5.62
CA LEU A 40 -19.09 -3.34 6.99
C LEU A 40 -18.51 -2.34 7.99
N LEU A 41 -17.27 -1.89 7.79
CA LEU A 41 -16.59 -0.86 8.58
C LEU A 41 -17.16 0.55 8.36
N HIS A 42 -18.26 0.74 7.63
CA HIS A 42 -19.05 1.98 7.56
C HIS A 42 -20.47 1.80 8.10
N ASN A 43 -20.83 0.58 8.46
CA ASN A 43 -22.20 0.25 8.84
C ASN A 43 -22.51 0.70 10.26
N ARG A 44 -23.24 1.83 10.38
CA ARG A 44 -23.69 2.40 11.66
C ARG A 44 -24.71 1.53 12.39
N ILE A 45 -25.34 0.56 11.73
CA ILE A 45 -26.17 -0.46 12.40
C ILE A 45 -25.35 -1.19 13.47
N SER A 46 -24.05 -1.35 13.27
CA SER A 46 -23.16 -2.02 14.23
C SER A 46 -23.10 -1.32 15.60
N ILE A 47 -23.44 -0.03 15.68
CA ILE A 47 -23.46 0.76 16.92
C ILE A 47 -24.87 1.13 17.39
N GLY A 48 -25.91 0.46 16.89
CA GLY A 48 -27.27 0.80 17.32
C GLY A 48 -27.90 1.97 16.56
N GLU A 49 -27.32 2.42 15.43
CA GLU A 49 -27.83 3.59 14.69
C GLU A 49 -28.41 3.19 13.32
N VAL A 50 -29.44 3.92 12.88
CA VAL A 50 -30.05 3.78 11.55
C VAL A 50 -29.95 5.12 10.82
N ILE A 51 -29.66 5.08 9.52
CA ILE A 51 -29.57 6.28 8.67
C ILE A 51 -30.92 6.50 7.99
N HIS A 52 -31.52 7.68 8.18
CA HIS A 52 -32.70 8.13 7.46
C HIS A 52 -32.45 9.52 6.86
N LYS A 53 -32.64 9.67 5.55
CA LYS A 53 -32.39 10.93 4.81
C LYS A 53 -31.02 11.58 5.11
N GLY A 54 -29.99 10.74 5.24
CA GLY A 54 -28.62 11.19 5.51
C GLY A 54 -28.31 11.54 6.97
N GLN A 55 -29.30 11.52 7.86
CA GLN A 55 -29.11 11.72 9.30
C GLN A 55 -29.13 10.38 10.04
N ALA A 56 -28.30 10.27 11.09
CA ALA A 56 -28.23 9.07 11.92
C ALA A 56 -29.15 9.22 13.13
N TYR A 57 -29.95 8.21 13.41
CA TYR A 57 -30.88 8.14 14.54
C TYR A 57 -30.63 6.88 15.37
N PRO A 58 -30.92 6.89 16.68
CA PRO A 58 -30.94 5.69 17.49
C PRO A 58 -31.92 4.65 16.91
N GLY A 59 -31.42 3.46 16.63
CA GLY A 59 -32.20 2.31 16.21
C GLY A 59 -32.81 1.58 17.40
N ALA A 60 -33.84 0.76 17.14
CA ALA A 60 -34.50 -0.06 18.15
C ALA A 60 -33.68 -1.30 18.57
N HIS A 61 -32.57 -1.60 17.89
CA HIS A 61 -31.72 -2.74 18.22
C HIS A 61 -30.56 -2.32 19.14
N PRO A 62 -30.10 -3.20 20.04
CA PRO A 62 -28.91 -2.94 20.83
C PRO A 62 -27.67 -2.80 19.92
N ALA A 63 -26.69 -2.02 20.37
CA ALA A 63 -25.40 -1.90 19.70
C ALA A 63 -24.65 -3.24 19.74
N ILE A 64 -24.09 -3.64 18.61
CA ILE A 64 -23.28 -4.87 18.49
C ILE A 64 -21.82 -4.58 18.88
N LEU A 65 -21.37 -3.34 18.69
CA LEU A 65 -20.02 -2.88 18.96
C LEU A 65 -20.00 -1.73 19.97
N PRO A 66 -18.97 -1.66 20.84
CA PRO A 66 -18.72 -0.47 21.63
C PRO A 66 -18.50 0.75 20.74
N ARG A 67 -19.09 1.88 21.12
CA ARG A 67 -18.96 3.15 20.39
C ARG A 67 -17.49 3.57 20.24
N ALA A 68 -16.68 3.38 21.29
CA ALA A 68 -15.25 3.70 21.28
C ALA A 68 -14.46 2.96 20.20
N LEU A 69 -14.68 1.65 20.02
CA LEU A 69 -14.01 0.87 18.97
C LEU A 69 -14.44 1.34 17.58
N TRP A 70 -15.71 1.72 17.45
CA TRP A 70 -16.21 2.24 16.19
C TRP A 70 -15.59 3.59 15.82
N ASP A 71 -15.55 4.51 16.79
CA ASP A 71 -14.96 5.83 16.60
C ASP A 71 -13.45 5.73 16.29
N GLU A 72 -12.73 4.79 16.89
CA GLU A 72 -11.32 4.50 16.55
C GLU A 72 -11.16 4.07 15.09
N VAL A 73 -11.97 3.11 14.64
CA VAL A 73 -11.97 2.65 13.24
C VAL A 73 -12.31 3.80 12.29
N GLN A 74 -13.26 4.65 12.65
CA GLN A 74 -13.60 5.83 11.85
C GLN A 74 -12.52 6.89 11.85
N ALA A 75 -11.78 7.09 12.95
CA ALA A 75 -10.64 8.00 12.96
C ALA A 75 -9.55 7.51 11.99
N ILE A 76 -9.31 6.20 11.93
CA ILE A 76 -8.39 5.56 10.99
C ILE A 76 -8.87 5.76 9.53
N ILE A 77 -10.14 5.47 9.25
CA ILE A 77 -10.73 5.56 7.91
C ILE A 77 -10.90 7.02 7.43
N ASN A 78 -11.09 7.98 8.32
CA ASN A 78 -11.29 9.39 7.98
C ASN A 78 -10.03 10.25 8.17
N THR A 79 -8.86 9.63 8.38
CA THR A 79 -7.60 10.38 8.47
C THR A 79 -7.39 11.20 7.18
N PRO A 80 -7.21 12.53 7.26
CA PRO A 80 -7.10 13.38 6.07
C PRO A 80 -5.91 12.99 5.18
N PRO A 81 -6.00 13.10 3.84
CA PRO A 81 -4.91 12.73 2.92
C PRO A 81 -3.58 13.41 3.23
N ALA A 82 -3.59 14.69 3.61
CA ALA A 82 -2.38 15.42 4.00
C ALA A 82 -1.76 14.87 5.32
N SER A 83 -2.61 14.46 6.27
CA SER A 83 -2.16 13.83 7.52
C SER A 83 -1.62 12.42 7.25
N ARG A 84 -2.26 11.65 6.35
CA ARG A 84 -1.76 10.36 5.86
C ARG A 84 -0.41 10.49 5.18
N ALA A 85 -0.25 11.42 4.24
CA ALA A 85 1.02 11.68 3.58
C ALA A 85 2.14 12.06 4.59
N ASN A 86 1.81 12.83 5.63
CA ASN A 86 2.75 13.21 6.68
C ASN A 86 3.07 12.04 7.64
N GLN A 87 2.10 11.18 7.92
CA GLN A 87 2.28 9.92 8.65
C GLN A 87 3.09 8.91 7.82
N ASN A 88 2.87 8.80 6.51
CA ASN A 88 3.68 8.01 5.57
C ASN A 88 5.14 8.45 5.60
N ARG A 89 5.41 9.75 5.63
CA ARG A 89 6.77 10.30 5.80
C ARG A 89 7.38 10.05 7.19
N ARG A 90 6.56 9.92 8.24
CA ARG A 90 7.01 9.68 9.63
C ARG A 90 7.17 8.19 9.97
N GLN A 91 6.36 7.31 9.38
CA GLN A 91 6.25 5.90 9.72
C GLN A 91 6.86 4.95 8.69
N SER A 92 7.07 5.33 7.42
CA SER A 92 7.67 4.42 6.45
C SER A 92 9.18 4.30 6.71
N PRO A 93 9.68 3.11 7.14
CA PRO A 93 11.10 2.91 7.38
C PRO A 93 11.78 2.69 6.02
N ALA A 94 11.95 3.77 5.25
CA ALA A 94 12.61 3.77 3.94
C ALA A 94 11.98 2.77 2.94
N LEU A 95 11.08 3.26 2.09
CA LEU A 95 10.28 2.47 1.14
C LEU A 95 11.12 1.51 0.29
N LEU A 96 12.29 1.98 -0.16
CA LEU A 96 13.21 1.28 -1.03
C LEU A 96 14.30 0.51 -0.28
N ARG A 97 14.18 0.35 1.05
CA ARG A 97 15.17 -0.39 1.84
C ARG A 97 15.31 -1.82 1.34
N GLY A 98 16.52 -2.16 0.89
CA GLY A 98 16.87 -3.46 0.30
C GLY A 98 16.53 -3.60 -1.18
N LEU A 99 15.96 -2.55 -1.81
CA LEU A 99 15.60 -2.52 -3.23
C LEU A 99 16.45 -1.52 -4.01
N ILE A 100 17.02 -0.50 -3.36
CA ILE A 100 17.84 0.54 -4.01
C ILE A 100 19.34 0.23 -3.96
N PHE A 101 20.00 0.40 -5.10
CA PHE A 101 21.41 0.08 -5.30
C PHE A 101 22.13 1.22 -6.03
N GLY A 102 23.34 1.52 -5.57
CA GLY A 102 24.18 2.55 -6.16
C GLY A 102 24.85 2.10 -7.47
N PRO A 103 25.53 3.04 -8.16
CA PRO A 103 26.29 2.76 -9.38
C PRO A 103 27.40 1.71 -9.19
N ASP A 104 27.85 1.52 -7.94
CA ASP A 104 28.84 0.50 -7.56
C ASP A 104 28.21 -0.89 -7.35
N GLY A 105 26.93 -1.06 -7.69
CA GLY A 105 26.16 -2.30 -7.56
C GLY A 105 25.76 -2.64 -6.12
N ARG A 106 26.17 -1.85 -5.12
CA ARG A 106 25.91 -2.12 -3.70
C ARG A 106 24.61 -1.48 -3.24
N ALA A 107 23.92 -2.15 -2.31
CA ALA A 107 22.68 -1.65 -1.73
C ALA A 107 22.92 -0.33 -0.97
N MET A 108 22.08 0.67 -1.18
CA MET A 108 22.13 1.90 -0.39
C MET A 108 21.36 1.74 0.91
N SER A 109 21.92 2.24 2.00
CA SER A 109 21.31 2.17 3.34
C SER A 109 20.51 3.43 3.65
N PRO A 110 19.33 3.30 4.25
CA PRO A 110 18.60 4.47 4.72
C PRO A 110 19.31 5.11 5.92
N SER A 111 19.42 6.42 5.88
CA SER A 111 20.00 7.25 6.92
C SER A 111 19.11 8.45 7.18
N GLN A 112 19.15 8.97 8.39
CA GLN A 112 18.35 10.12 8.78
C GLN A 112 19.15 11.08 9.65
N THR A 113 18.83 12.36 9.55
CA THR A 113 19.43 13.40 10.38
C THR A 113 18.37 14.42 10.75
N ARG A 114 18.37 14.88 12.00
CA ARG A 114 17.50 15.98 12.45
C ARG A 114 18.30 17.26 12.55
N ARG A 115 17.79 18.34 11.96
CA ARG A 115 18.38 19.68 12.08
C ARG A 115 17.25 20.69 12.23
N ARG A 116 17.32 21.54 13.26
CA ARG A 116 16.31 22.60 13.55
C ARG A 116 14.86 22.06 13.54
N GLY A 117 14.64 20.91 14.19
CA GLY A 117 13.32 20.26 14.25
C GLY A 117 12.86 19.57 12.96
N LYS A 118 13.55 19.76 11.82
CA LYS A 118 13.24 19.09 10.56
C LYS A 118 13.99 17.77 10.43
N LEU A 119 13.27 16.71 10.06
CA LEU A 119 13.82 15.38 9.77
C LEU A 119 14.20 15.31 8.29
N TYR A 120 15.47 15.02 8.02
CA TYR A 120 16.00 14.75 6.69
C TYR A 120 16.27 13.26 6.55
N ARG A 121 15.84 12.66 5.43
CA ARG A 121 15.96 11.23 5.14
C ARG A 121 16.73 11.05 3.85
N TYR A 122 17.67 10.12 3.85
CA TYR A 122 18.56 9.84 2.72
C TYR A 122 18.76 8.34 2.50
N TYR A 123 19.06 7.94 1.27
CA TYR A 123 19.76 6.69 0.99
C TYR A 123 21.24 7.00 0.79
N VAL A 124 22.11 6.25 1.46
CA VAL A 124 23.56 6.50 1.50
C VAL A 124 24.30 5.26 1.02
N ALA A 125 25.30 5.45 0.17
CA ALA A 125 26.17 4.36 -0.27
C ALA A 125 26.94 3.75 0.93
N GLN A 126 27.09 2.42 0.97
CA GLN A 126 27.74 1.72 2.09
C GLN A 126 29.15 2.23 2.37
N ALA A 127 29.94 2.48 1.31
CA ALA A 127 31.31 2.95 1.44
C ALA A 127 31.38 4.31 2.15
N VAL A 128 30.40 5.19 1.90
CA VAL A 128 30.29 6.50 2.56
C VAL A 128 29.88 6.35 4.03
N MET A 129 29.03 5.38 4.37
CA MET A 129 28.66 5.11 5.77
C MET A 129 29.83 4.57 6.59
N LYS A 130 30.70 3.76 5.98
CA LYS A 130 31.88 3.16 6.65
C LYS A 130 33.08 4.11 6.73
N GLY A 131 32.92 5.38 6.34
CA GLY A 131 34.00 6.37 6.35
C GLY A 131 35.11 6.11 5.32
N ALA A 132 34.89 5.18 4.39
CA ALA A 132 35.85 4.88 3.34
C ALA A 132 35.83 5.99 2.27
N ARG A 133 37.00 6.23 1.65
CA ARG A 133 37.08 7.00 0.41
C ARG A 133 36.29 6.23 -0.64
N SER A 134 35.21 6.82 -1.12
CA SER A 134 34.24 6.19 -2.00
C SER A 134 34.18 6.98 -3.29
N ASP A 135 34.67 6.39 -4.37
CA ASP A 135 34.57 6.94 -5.73
C ASP A 135 33.17 6.73 -6.34
N CYS A 136 32.23 6.15 -5.57
CA CYS A 136 30.84 6.04 -5.97
C CYS A 136 30.27 7.44 -6.27
N PRO A 137 29.83 7.70 -7.51
CA PRO A 137 29.42 9.04 -7.92
C PRO A 137 28.10 9.47 -7.26
N VAL A 138 27.28 8.50 -6.83
CA VAL A 138 26.03 8.75 -6.09
C VAL A 138 26.22 8.39 -4.61
N ARG A 139 26.67 9.37 -3.82
CA ARG A 139 27.02 9.17 -2.40
C ARG A 139 25.81 9.18 -1.47
N ARG A 140 24.87 10.09 -1.70
CA ARG A 140 23.66 10.30 -0.89
C ARG A 140 22.51 10.75 -1.79
N LEU A 141 21.32 10.21 -1.58
CA LEU A 141 20.10 10.58 -2.29
C LEU A 141 18.99 10.98 -1.31
N PRO A 142 18.27 12.09 -1.52
CA PRO A 142 17.10 12.44 -0.72
C PRO A 142 16.01 11.37 -0.85
N ALA A 143 15.63 10.75 0.27
CA ALA A 143 14.68 9.64 0.24
C ALA A 143 13.31 10.07 -0.31
N GLY A 144 12.82 11.26 0.06
CA GLY A 144 11.52 11.74 -0.42
C GLY A 144 11.43 11.92 -1.93
N GLU A 145 12.52 12.35 -2.58
CA GLU A 145 12.57 12.57 -4.02
C GLU A 145 12.63 11.24 -4.78
N ILE A 146 13.57 10.36 -4.42
CA ILE A 146 13.70 9.06 -5.10
C ILE A 146 12.50 8.14 -4.85
N GLU A 147 11.94 8.12 -3.63
CA GLU A 147 10.73 7.35 -3.32
C GLU A 147 9.53 7.87 -4.13
N GLY A 148 9.37 9.19 -4.21
CA GLY A 148 8.31 9.81 -5.01
C GLY A 148 8.45 9.50 -6.50
N ALA A 149 9.66 9.59 -7.05
CA ALA A 149 9.94 9.27 -8.44
C ALA A 149 9.65 7.79 -8.76
N VAL A 150 10.09 6.86 -7.90
CA VAL A 150 9.82 5.43 -8.08
C VAL A 150 8.32 5.14 -8.04
N VAL A 151 7.59 5.71 -7.09
CA VAL A 151 6.14 5.54 -7.00
C VAL A 151 5.43 6.10 -8.23
N ALA A 152 5.80 7.30 -8.69
CA ALA A 152 5.22 7.90 -9.88
C ALA A 152 5.48 7.04 -11.13
N GLN A 153 6.71 6.54 -11.30
CA GLN A 153 7.06 5.69 -12.42
C GLN A 153 6.34 4.34 -12.36
N LEU A 154 6.23 3.72 -11.19
CA LEU A 154 5.42 2.51 -11.01
C LEU A 154 3.98 2.73 -11.45
N ARG A 155 3.36 3.83 -11.01
CA ARG A 155 1.97 4.18 -11.39
C ARG A 155 1.82 4.39 -12.90
N ALA A 156 2.83 4.94 -13.56
CA ALA A 156 2.84 5.08 -15.02
C ALA A 156 3.00 3.72 -15.72
N LEU A 157 3.92 2.86 -15.27
CA LEU A 157 4.19 1.54 -15.85
C LEU A 157 2.97 0.61 -15.75
N LEU A 158 2.24 0.64 -14.63
CA LEU A 158 1.03 -0.17 -14.44
C LEU A 158 -0.10 0.14 -15.44
N ARG A 159 -0.04 1.29 -16.12
CA ARG A 159 -0.99 1.69 -17.16
C ARG A 159 -0.55 1.30 -18.58
N GLN A 160 0.67 0.81 -18.74
CA GLN A 160 1.19 0.47 -20.06
C GLN A 160 0.52 -0.80 -20.60
N PRO A 161 0.08 -0.83 -21.88
CA PRO A 161 -0.60 -1.99 -22.46
C PRO A 161 0.19 -3.28 -22.31
N GLU A 162 1.52 -3.24 -22.45
CA GLU A 162 2.39 -4.40 -22.35
C GLU A 162 2.40 -4.99 -20.93
N VAL A 163 2.38 -4.11 -19.92
CA VAL A 163 2.31 -4.51 -18.50
C VAL A 163 0.94 -5.08 -18.20
N VAL A 164 -0.14 -4.49 -18.71
CA VAL A 164 -1.52 -4.98 -18.54
C VAL A 164 -1.67 -6.37 -19.16
N VAL A 165 -1.23 -6.55 -20.41
CA VAL A 165 -1.28 -7.84 -21.12
C VAL A 165 -0.41 -8.89 -20.42
N GLY A 166 0.81 -8.53 -20.01
CA GLY A 166 1.70 -9.42 -19.27
C GLY A 166 1.08 -9.86 -17.94
N THR A 167 0.47 -8.91 -17.22
CA THR A 167 -0.21 -9.18 -15.96
C THR A 167 -1.45 -10.05 -16.16
N TRP A 168 -2.24 -9.79 -17.20
CA TRP A 168 -3.40 -10.59 -17.56
C TRP A 168 -3.01 -12.04 -17.87
N ARG A 169 -1.97 -12.25 -18.69
CA ARG A 169 -1.45 -13.58 -19.02
C ARG A 169 -1.01 -14.35 -17.78
N ALA A 170 -0.29 -13.68 -16.88
CA ALA A 170 0.17 -14.28 -15.63
C ALA A 170 -1.00 -14.58 -14.67
N ALA A 171 -1.96 -13.65 -14.53
CA ALA A 171 -3.14 -13.86 -13.69
C ALA A 171 -4.04 -15.00 -14.19
N ARG A 172 -4.14 -15.17 -15.52
CA ARG A 172 -4.94 -16.23 -16.16
C ARG A 172 -4.41 -17.64 -15.87
N ALA A 173 -3.13 -17.80 -15.55
CA ALA A 173 -2.56 -19.09 -15.15
C ALA A 173 -3.19 -19.63 -13.85
N GLU A 174 -3.63 -18.74 -12.96
CA GLU A 174 -4.26 -19.10 -11.69
C GLU A 174 -5.78 -18.86 -11.68
N ALA A 175 -6.29 -17.99 -12.56
CA ALA A 175 -7.70 -17.62 -12.68
C ALA A 175 -8.11 -17.53 -14.18
N PRO A 176 -8.41 -18.65 -14.85
CA PRO A 176 -8.58 -18.73 -16.30
C PRO A 176 -9.69 -17.84 -16.89
N GLU A 177 -10.66 -17.47 -16.07
CA GLU A 177 -11.82 -16.65 -16.42
C GLU A 177 -11.55 -15.14 -16.44
N ILE A 178 -10.38 -14.69 -15.99
CA ILE A 178 -10.03 -13.27 -15.98
C ILE A 178 -9.91 -12.71 -17.40
N THR A 179 -10.60 -11.59 -17.65
CA THR A 179 -10.47 -10.87 -18.92
C THR A 179 -9.38 -9.80 -18.84
N GLU A 180 -8.85 -9.41 -20.00
CA GLU A 180 -7.88 -8.31 -20.09
C GLU A 180 -8.51 -6.99 -19.60
N ALA A 181 -9.77 -6.73 -19.95
CA ALA A 181 -10.50 -5.54 -19.52
C ALA A 181 -10.69 -5.48 -17.98
N GLU A 182 -10.98 -6.62 -17.33
CA GLU A 182 -11.04 -6.69 -15.87
C GLU A 182 -9.69 -6.44 -15.21
N THR A 183 -8.60 -6.91 -15.84
CA THR A 183 -7.23 -6.70 -15.37
C THR A 183 -6.86 -5.22 -15.44
N LEU A 184 -7.16 -4.57 -16.58
CA LEU A 184 -6.96 -3.14 -16.77
C LEU A 184 -7.74 -2.32 -15.72
N ALA A 185 -9.04 -2.59 -15.57
CA ALA A 185 -9.89 -1.89 -14.61
C ALA A 185 -9.40 -2.06 -13.17
N ALA A 186 -8.89 -3.25 -12.80
CA ALA A 186 -8.31 -3.49 -11.49
C ALA A 186 -7.04 -2.65 -11.28
N LEU A 187 -6.12 -2.63 -12.24
CA LEU A 187 -4.88 -1.83 -12.17
C LEU A 187 -5.16 -0.33 -12.13
N GLU A 188 -6.12 0.17 -12.90
CA GLU A 188 -6.52 1.57 -12.88
C GLU A 188 -7.09 2.00 -11.53
N ARG A 189 -7.82 1.11 -10.83
CA ARG A 189 -8.34 1.38 -9.48
C ARG A 189 -7.25 1.54 -8.43
N LEU A 190 -6.05 0.98 -8.63
CA LEU A 190 -4.96 1.13 -7.69
C LEU A 190 -4.50 2.59 -7.56
N ASP A 191 -4.54 3.34 -8.66
CA ASP A 191 -4.00 4.70 -8.73
C ASP A 191 -4.67 5.69 -7.75
N PRO A 192 -6.01 5.87 -7.76
CA PRO A 192 -6.67 6.71 -6.75
C PRO A 192 -6.55 6.14 -5.34
N LEU A 193 -6.45 4.81 -5.21
CA LEU A 193 -6.35 4.16 -3.91
C LEU A 193 -4.96 4.31 -3.27
N TRP A 194 -3.91 4.53 -4.06
CA TRP A 194 -2.53 4.55 -3.58
C TRP A 194 -2.30 5.52 -2.42
N GLU A 195 -2.85 6.74 -2.53
CA GLU A 195 -2.72 7.78 -1.50
C GLU A 195 -3.58 7.50 -0.25
N GLU A 196 -4.58 6.63 -0.38
CA GLU A 196 -5.39 6.15 0.73
C GLU A 196 -4.75 4.95 1.46
N LEU A 197 -3.75 4.31 0.85
CA LEU A 197 -3.05 3.19 1.45
C LEU A 197 -2.17 3.66 2.62
N PHE A 198 -2.22 2.88 3.69
CA PHE A 198 -1.30 3.03 4.82
C PHE A 198 0.16 2.82 4.39
N PRO A 199 1.13 3.41 5.09
CA PRO A 199 2.54 3.36 4.69
C PRO A 199 3.07 1.93 4.57
N ALA A 200 2.65 1.05 5.47
CA ALA A 200 3.02 -0.37 5.43
C ALA A 200 2.51 -1.08 4.18
N GLU A 201 1.32 -0.70 3.70
CA GLU A 201 0.71 -1.29 2.52
C GLU A 201 1.37 -0.79 1.23
N GLN A 202 1.67 0.52 1.15
CA GLN A 202 2.50 1.06 0.08
C GLN A 202 3.85 0.34 0.01
N ALA A 203 4.51 0.12 1.15
CA ALA A 203 5.77 -0.61 1.21
C ALA A 203 5.65 -2.09 0.81
N ARG A 204 4.55 -2.75 1.18
CA ARG A 204 4.26 -4.13 0.74
C ARG A 204 4.12 -4.20 -0.78
N ILE A 205 3.32 -3.32 -1.36
CA ILE A 205 3.08 -3.30 -2.82
C ILE A 205 4.37 -2.97 -3.56
N VAL A 206 5.15 -1.98 -3.12
CA VAL A 206 6.46 -1.69 -3.72
C VAL A 206 7.38 -2.91 -3.67
N ARG A 207 7.45 -3.64 -2.54
CA ARG A 207 8.26 -4.87 -2.45
C ARG A 207 7.76 -6.01 -3.33
N LEU A 208 6.46 -6.07 -3.55
CA LEU A 208 5.83 -7.06 -4.43
C LEU A 208 6.15 -6.76 -5.90
N LEU A 209 6.10 -5.48 -6.29
CA LEU A 209 6.23 -5.06 -7.68
C LEU A 209 7.66 -4.77 -8.12
N VAL A 210 8.49 -4.23 -7.23
CA VAL A 210 9.86 -3.81 -7.55
C VAL A 210 10.82 -4.92 -7.16
N GLU A 211 11.56 -5.39 -8.15
CA GLU A 211 12.71 -6.25 -7.94
C GLU A 211 13.90 -5.42 -7.44
N ARG A 212 14.21 -4.34 -8.17
CA ARG A 212 15.44 -3.59 -7.99
C ARG A 212 15.31 -2.16 -8.54
N VAL A 213 15.95 -1.21 -7.86
CA VAL A 213 16.14 0.18 -8.31
C VAL A 213 17.64 0.46 -8.37
N ASP A 214 18.17 0.63 -9.58
CA ASP A 214 19.58 0.98 -9.80
C ASP A 214 19.67 2.51 -10.02
N VAL A 215 20.47 3.20 -9.21
CA VAL A 215 20.66 4.65 -9.35
C VAL A 215 21.99 4.97 -10.01
N SER A 216 21.98 5.96 -10.89
CA SER A 216 23.15 6.50 -11.58
C SER A 216 23.11 8.04 -11.56
N PRO A 217 24.20 8.73 -11.92
CA PRO A 217 24.17 10.18 -12.09
C PRO A 217 23.17 10.66 -13.16
N ALA A 218 22.81 9.79 -14.12
CA ALA A 218 21.87 10.12 -15.19
C ALA A 218 20.40 9.90 -14.80
N GLY A 219 20.12 9.10 -13.75
CA GLY A 219 18.76 8.78 -13.35
C GLY A 219 18.63 7.53 -12.50
N ALA A 220 17.46 6.91 -12.52
CA ALA A 220 17.19 5.66 -11.82
C ALA A 220 16.46 4.68 -12.74
N ASP A 221 16.95 3.45 -12.79
CA ASP A 221 16.35 2.34 -13.53
C ASP A 221 15.57 1.45 -12.56
N ILE A 222 14.34 1.08 -12.93
CA ILE A 222 13.44 0.28 -12.10
C ILE A 222 13.18 -1.04 -12.80
N ARG A 223 13.50 -2.15 -12.12
CA ARG A 223 13.17 -3.51 -12.56
C ARG A 223 11.96 -4.02 -11.80
N LEU A 224 10.99 -4.54 -12.53
CA LEU A 224 9.72 -5.03 -12.00
C LEU A 224 9.68 -6.55 -11.91
N ARG A 225 8.92 -7.07 -10.95
CA ARG A 225 8.57 -8.49 -10.83
C ARG A 225 7.27 -8.75 -11.58
N LEU A 226 7.30 -9.61 -12.59
CA LEU A 226 6.11 -9.94 -13.37
C LEU A 226 5.10 -10.75 -12.55
N GLU A 227 5.55 -11.65 -11.69
CA GLU A 227 4.72 -12.47 -10.81
C GLU A 227 4.03 -11.62 -9.73
N GLY A 228 4.71 -10.56 -9.27
CA GLY A 228 4.16 -9.61 -8.31
C GLY A 228 2.97 -8.83 -8.84
N LEU A 229 2.97 -8.52 -10.14
CA LEU A 229 1.85 -7.86 -10.80
C LEU A 229 0.60 -8.76 -10.84
N ALA A 230 0.77 -10.04 -11.14
CA ALA A 230 -0.34 -11.01 -11.17
C ALA A 230 -1.00 -11.15 -9.79
N SER A 231 -0.19 -11.29 -8.74
CA SER A 231 -0.67 -11.32 -7.35
C SER A 231 -1.41 -10.04 -6.97
N LEU A 232 -0.92 -8.86 -7.40
CA LEU A 232 -1.58 -7.59 -7.13
C LEU A 232 -2.94 -7.48 -7.82
N VAL A 233 -3.08 -7.96 -9.06
CA VAL A 233 -4.38 -7.96 -9.76
C VAL A 233 -5.38 -8.88 -9.07
N GLN A 234 -4.94 -10.05 -8.60
CA GLN A 234 -5.80 -10.91 -7.79
C GLN A 234 -6.20 -10.25 -6.47
N ASP A 235 -5.26 -9.58 -5.80
CA ASP A 235 -5.53 -8.80 -4.58
C ASP A 235 -6.60 -7.72 -4.86
N LEU A 236 -6.49 -7.02 -5.99
CA LEU A 236 -7.42 -5.97 -6.41
C LEU A 236 -8.78 -6.50 -6.86
N ARG A 237 -8.85 -7.69 -7.50
CA ARG A 237 -10.12 -8.36 -7.84
C ARG A 237 -10.81 -8.90 -6.60
N ARG A 238 -10.07 -9.52 -5.69
CA ARG A 238 -10.59 -9.90 -4.36
C ARG A 238 -10.95 -8.67 -3.53
N ALA A 239 -10.51 -7.47 -3.90
CA ALA A 239 -10.88 -6.24 -3.24
C ALA A 239 -12.15 -5.58 -3.85
N ALA A 240 -12.49 -5.90 -5.10
CA ALA A 240 -13.59 -5.33 -5.87
C ALA A 240 -14.94 -5.96 -5.52
#